data_AF-A0A656HGY8-F1
#
_entry.id   AF-A0A656HGY8-F1
#
_cell.length_a   1.000
_cell.length_b   1.000
_cell.length_c   1.000
_cell.angle_alpha   90.00
_cell.angle_beta   90.00
_cell.angle_gamma   90.00
#
_symmetry.space_group_name_H-M   'P 1'
#
loop_
_entity.id
_entity.type
_entity.pdbx_description
1 polymer ?
#
loop_
_entity_poly.entity_id
_entity_poly.type
_entity_poly.pdbx_seq_one_letter_code
_entity_poly.pdbx_strand_id
1 'polypeptide(L)'
;MKGGSRPVQDVVNYIAGRLKFLLNEDERGFGEYFAMLERLAENRNLLPNIKEAKDMLTQVDVTKFASYQWGREDGLKEGLEKGIEKGIEKGREQGILMERVRLARQLIGLLDDKTIAEKTGLPEEEVSKLKLH
;
A
#
# COMPACT_ATOMS: atom_id res chain seq x y z
N MET A 1 40.20 -15.55 14.15
CA MET A 1 40.30 -14.42 13.21
C MET A 1 39.33 -14.65 12.04
N LYS A 2 38.19 -13.96 12.03
CA LYS A 2 37.24 -13.93 10.88
C LYS A 2 37.27 -12.52 10.32
N GLY A 3 38.28 -12.23 9.50
CA GLY A 3 38.54 -10.89 8.96
C GLY A 3 38.97 -10.99 7.51
N GLY A 4 38.02 -11.33 6.64
CA GLY A 4 38.21 -11.31 5.19
C GLY A 4 36.99 -10.68 4.54
N SER A 5 37.11 -9.43 4.11
CA SER A 5 36.43 -8.89 2.93
C SER A 5 34.91 -8.61 2.96
N ARG A 6 34.39 -7.86 3.95
CA ARG A 6 33.05 -7.21 3.80
C ARG A 6 32.87 -6.50 2.43
N PRO A 7 33.86 -5.75 1.91
CA PRO A 7 33.74 -5.06 0.61
C PRO A 7 33.57 -5.99 -0.60
N VAL A 8 34.20 -7.18 -0.59
CA VAL A 8 34.11 -8.14 -1.70
C VAL A 8 32.75 -8.82 -1.70
N GLN A 9 32.25 -9.20 -0.52
CA GLN A 9 30.92 -9.77 -0.40
C GLN A 9 29.85 -8.77 -0.84
N ASP A 10 30.00 -7.49 -0.49
CA ASP A 10 29.06 -6.43 -0.90
C ASP A 10 29.00 -6.27 -2.42
N VAL A 11 30.17 -6.29 -3.09
CA VAL A 11 30.24 -6.23 -4.56
C VAL A 11 29.64 -7.49 -5.20
N VAL A 12 29.92 -8.68 -4.66
CA VAL A 12 29.36 -9.94 -5.15
C VAL A 12 27.84 -9.97 -4.99
N ASN A 13 27.33 -9.54 -3.84
CA ASN A 13 25.89 -9.42 -3.57
C ASN A 13 25.23 -8.42 -4.53
N TYR A 14 25.86 -7.28 -4.78
CA TYR A 14 25.35 -6.28 -5.72
C TYR A 14 25.27 -6.83 -7.15
N ILE A 15 26.32 -7.49 -7.64
CA ILE A 15 26.35 -8.08 -8.98
C ILE A 15 25.30 -9.18 -9.13
N ALA A 16 25.24 -10.10 -8.16
CA ALA A 16 24.30 -11.21 -8.15
C ALA A 16 22.84 -10.73 -8.07
N GLY A 17 22.56 -9.74 -7.22
CA GLY A 17 21.25 -9.11 -7.09
C GLY A 17 20.84 -8.33 -8.34
N ARG A 18 21.77 -7.61 -8.98
CA ARG A 18 21.51 -6.90 -10.23
C ARG A 18 21.19 -7.88 -11.36
N LEU A 19 21.88 -9.01 -11.41
CA LEU A 19 21.61 -10.07 -12.37
C LEU A 19 20.20 -10.66 -12.19
N LYS A 20 19.79 -10.95 -10.94
CA LYS A 20 18.43 -11.44 -10.64
C LYS A 20 17.36 -10.42 -11.02
N PHE A 21 17.60 -9.13 -10.76
CA PHE A 21 16.68 -8.05 -11.11
C PHE A 21 16.51 -7.87 -12.62
N LEU A 22 17.63 -7.84 -13.37
CA LEU A 22 17.59 -7.64 -14.83
C LEU A 22 16.93 -8.79 -15.57
N LEU A 23 16.99 -10.00 -15.02
CA LEU A 23 16.44 -11.22 -15.61
C LEU A 23 15.11 -11.64 -14.99
N ASN A 24 14.54 -10.82 -14.10
CA ASN A 24 13.26 -10.93 -13.38
C ASN A 24 12.43 -12.23 -13.60
N GLU A 25 11.81 -12.38 -14.77
CA GLU A 25 10.91 -13.50 -15.14
C GLU A 25 11.60 -14.62 -15.95
N ASP A 26 12.78 -14.37 -16.51
CA ASP A 26 13.59 -15.36 -17.23
C ASP A 26 14.48 -16.15 -16.26
N GLU A 27 13.87 -17.08 -15.53
CA GLU A 27 14.59 -17.95 -14.60
C GLU A 27 15.68 -18.79 -15.29
N ARG A 28 15.46 -19.15 -16.56
CA ARG A 28 16.44 -19.90 -17.36
C ARG A 28 17.65 -19.03 -17.67
N GLY A 29 17.43 -17.81 -18.19
CA GLY A 29 18.50 -16.85 -18.41
C GLY A 29 19.24 -16.51 -17.11
N PHE A 30 18.52 -16.32 -15.99
CA PHE A 30 19.16 -16.12 -14.69
C PHE A 30 20.10 -17.27 -14.33
N GLY A 31 19.65 -18.52 -14.48
CA GLY A 31 20.49 -19.70 -14.24
C GLY A 31 21.74 -19.73 -15.13
N GLU A 32 21.60 -19.42 -16.42
CA GLU A 32 22.71 -19.43 -17.37
C GLU A 32 23.75 -18.35 -17.07
N TYR A 33 23.33 -17.11 -16.85
CA TYR A 33 24.25 -16.02 -16.53
C TYR A 33 24.83 -16.14 -15.12
N PHE A 34 24.08 -16.71 -14.17
CA PHE A 34 24.61 -16.98 -12.83
C PHE A 34 25.68 -18.07 -12.87
N ALA A 35 25.51 -19.11 -13.69
CA ALA A 35 26.53 -20.13 -13.92
C ALA A 35 27.79 -19.55 -14.58
N MET A 36 27.65 -18.58 -15.49
CA MET A 36 28.79 -17.83 -16.02
C MET A 36 29.50 -17.04 -14.91
N LEU A 37 28.75 -16.38 -14.04
CA LEU A 37 29.29 -15.65 -12.89
C LEU A 37 30.03 -16.59 -11.92
N GLU A 38 29.47 -17.76 -11.61
CA GLU A 38 30.11 -18.82 -10.81
C GLU A 38 31.47 -19.23 -11.39
N ARG A 39 31.55 -19.49 -12.69
CA ARG A 39 32.81 -19.83 -13.39
C ARG A 39 33.84 -18.70 -13.36
N LEU A 40 33.41 -17.45 -13.56
CA LEU A 40 34.31 -16.31 -13.51
C LEU A 40 34.83 -16.04 -12.08
N ALA A 41 34.02 -16.34 -11.08
CA ALA A 41 34.35 -16.20 -9.67
C ALA A 41 35.31 -17.28 -9.17
N GLU A 42 35.24 -18.49 -9.72
CA GLU A 42 36.18 -19.58 -9.47
C GLU A 42 37.63 -19.15 -9.75
N ASN A 43 37.85 -18.48 -10.89
CA ASN A 43 39.15 -17.93 -11.28
C ASN A 43 39.72 -16.88 -10.30
N ARG A 44 38.91 -16.41 -9.35
CA ARG A 44 39.23 -15.36 -8.38
C ARG A 44 39.13 -15.85 -6.92
N ASN A 45 38.92 -17.15 -6.70
CA ASN A 45 38.65 -17.75 -5.39
C ASN A 45 37.43 -17.14 -4.66
N LEU A 46 36.42 -16.70 -5.40
CA LEU A 46 35.21 -16.05 -4.87
C LEU A 46 34.01 -17.00 -4.75
N LEU A 47 34.21 -18.31 -4.96
CA LEU A 47 33.14 -19.31 -4.82
C LEU A 47 32.41 -19.26 -3.47
N PRO A 48 33.09 -19.07 -2.31
CA PRO A 48 32.39 -18.91 -1.04
C PRO A 48 31.45 -17.71 -1.03
N ASN A 49 31.88 -16.58 -1.59
CA ASN A 49 31.10 -15.35 -1.68
C ASN A 49 29.89 -15.49 -2.61
N ILE A 50 30.08 -16.19 -3.74
CA ILE A 50 29.01 -16.48 -4.70
C ILE A 50 27.97 -17.43 -4.12
N LYS A 51 28.42 -18.45 -3.38
CA LYS A 51 27.52 -19.37 -2.70
C LYS A 51 26.67 -18.64 -1.65
N GLU A 52 27.30 -17.79 -0.84
CA GLU A 52 26.61 -16.96 0.14
C GLU A 52 25.59 -16.02 -0.54
N ALA A 53 25.96 -15.37 -1.65
CA ALA A 53 25.05 -14.53 -2.42
C ALA A 53 23.87 -15.31 -3.02
N LYS A 54 24.12 -16.52 -3.53
CA LYS A 54 23.07 -17.43 -4.06
C LYS A 54 22.10 -17.85 -2.96
N ASP A 55 22.61 -18.18 -1.79
CA ASP A 55 21.79 -18.55 -0.63
C ASP A 55 20.94 -17.36 -0.16
N MET A 56 21.49 -16.13 -0.18
CA MET A 56 20.70 -14.92 0.07
C MET A 56 19.63 -14.66 -1.01
N LEU A 57 19.93 -14.90 -2.28
CA LEU A 57 19.00 -14.71 -3.39
C LEU A 57 17.92 -15.79 -3.49
N THR A 58 18.09 -16.92 -2.82
CA THR A 58 17.03 -17.94 -2.67
C THR A 58 16.13 -17.65 -1.47
N GLN A 59 16.54 -16.75 -0.56
CA GLN A 59 15.75 -16.20 0.55
C GLN A 59 15.56 -14.67 0.40
N VAL A 60 14.82 -14.23 -0.62
CA VAL A 60 14.70 -12.81 -0.91
C VAL A 60 13.73 -12.10 0.05
N ASP A 61 14.28 -11.32 0.99
CA ASP A 61 13.53 -10.31 1.73
C ASP A 61 13.26 -9.10 0.81
N VAL A 62 12.14 -9.17 0.09
CA VAL A 62 11.70 -8.14 -0.86
C VAL A 62 11.52 -6.76 -0.23
N THR A 63 11.46 -6.68 1.11
CA THR A 63 11.24 -5.42 1.83
C THR A 63 12.46 -4.49 1.84
N LYS A 64 13.64 -5.01 1.49
CA LYS A 64 14.90 -4.26 1.46
C LYS A 64 15.20 -3.57 0.12
N PHE A 65 14.43 -3.85 -0.93
CA PHE A 65 14.62 -3.17 -2.21
C PHE A 65 14.01 -1.77 -2.18
N ALA A 66 14.73 -0.81 -2.76
CA ALA A 66 14.25 0.57 -2.90
C ALA A 66 12.90 0.65 -3.65
N SER A 67 12.68 -0.21 -4.64
CA SER A 67 11.40 -0.29 -5.37
C SER A 67 10.22 -0.71 -4.48
N TYR A 68 10.44 -1.66 -3.56
CA TYR A 68 9.42 -2.05 -2.59
C TYR A 68 9.14 -0.92 -1.60
N GLN A 69 10.19 -0.25 -1.12
CA GLN A 69 10.04 0.88 -0.20
C GLN A 69 9.26 2.02 -0.84
N TRP A 70 9.60 2.41 -2.08
CA TRP A 70 8.86 3.41 -2.85
C TRP A 70 7.41 2.99 -3.12
N GLY A 71 7.17 1.76 -3.59
CA GLY A 71 5.81 1.27 -3.82
C GLY A 71 4.96 1.23 -2.54
N ARG A 72 5.57 0.90 -1.40
CA ARG A 72 4.91 0.92 -0.09
C ARG A 72 4.61 2.34 0.38
N GLU A 73 5.54 3.28 0.20
CA GLU A 73 5.35 4.68 0.56
C GLU A 73 4.25 5.33 -0.29
N ASP A 74 4.28 5.12 -1.61
CA ASP A 74 3.27 5.61 -2.54
C ASP A 74 1.89 5.02 -2.21
N GLY A 75 1.82 3.70 -2.02
CA GLY A 75 0.57 3.02 -1.68
C GLY A 75 -0.01 3.45 -0.33
N LEU A 76 0.84 3.70 0.68
CA LEU A 76 0.40 4.20 1.99
C LEU A 76 -0.11 5.64 1.89
N LYS A 77 0.58 6.49 1.13
CA LYS A 77 0.19 7.87 0.89
C LYS A 77 -1.16 7.94 0.18
N GLU A 78 -1.33 7.20 -0.91
CA GLU A 78 -2.57 7.14 -1.68
C GLU A 78 -3.73 6.57 -0.85
N GLY A 79 -3.46 5.50 -0.08
CA GLY A 79 -4.44 4.90 0.82
C GLY A 79 -4.91 5.85 1.92
N LEU A 80 -3.99 6.60 2.53
CA LEU A 80 -4.30 7.58 3.56
C LEU A 80 -5.11 8.76 2.99
N GLU A 81 -4.70 9.30 1.85
CA GLU A 81 -5.38 10.42 1.19
C GLU A 81 -6.83 10.05 0.84
N LYS A 82 -7.02 8.91 0.15
CA LYS A 82 -8.37 8.41 -0.17
C LYS A 82 -9.19 8.07 1.07
N GLY A 83 -8.55 7.58 2.13
CA GLY A 83 -9.20 7.25 3.38
C GLY A 83 -9.73 8.50 4.09
N ILE A 84 -8.91 9.55 4.17
CA ILE A 84 -9.27 10.84 4.77
C ILE A 84 -10.39 11.51 3.98
N GLU A 85 -10.27 11.60 2.66
CA GLU A 85 -11.28 12.23 1.80
C GLU A 85 -12.65 11.57 1.97
N LYS A 86 -12.72 10.23 1.84
CA LYS A 86 -13.97 9.47 2.03
C LYS A 86 -14.51 9.61 3.46
N GLY A 87 -13.63 9.68 4.46
CA GLY A 87 -14.03 9.88 5.84
C GLY A 87 -14.67 11.24 6.08
N ILE A 88 -14.06 12.30 5.55
CA ILE A 88 -14.57 13.67 5.65
C ILE A 88 -15.90 13.82 4.90
N GLU A 89 -16.00 13.28 3.68
CA GLU A 89 -17.23 13.33 2.88
C GLU A 89 -18.40 12.67 3.62
N LYS A 90 -18.22 11.41 4.07
CA LYS A 90 -19.24 10.69 4.84
C LYS A 90 -19.60 11.40 6.13
N GLY A 91 -18.61 11.92 6.86
CA GLY A 91 -18.85 12.66 8.10
C GLY A 91 -19.67 13.93 7.86
N ARG A 92 -19.37 14.66 6.78
CA ARG A 92 -20.12 15.86 6.39
C ARG A 92 -21.55 15.54 5.99
N GLU A 93 -21.77 14.51 5.18
CA GLU A 93 -23.12 14.08 4.77
C GLU A 93 -23.95 13.64 5.97
N GLN A 94 -23.39 12.83 6.87
CA GLN A 94 -24.05 12.41 8.10
C GLN A 94 -24.38 13.62 8.99
N GLY A 95 -23.45 14.56 9.14
CA GLY A 95 -23.69 15.79 9.90
C GLY A 95 -24.83 16.64 9.32
N ILE A 96 -24.86 16.82 8.00
CA ILE A 96 -25.94 17.53 7.31
C ILE A 96 -27.28 16.80 7.54
N LEU A 97 -27.31 15.47 7.40
CA LEU A 97 -28.53 14.70 7.59
C LEU A 97 -29.04 14.78 9.05
N MET A 98 -28.14 14.64 10.02
CA MET A 98 -28.47 14.79 11.45
C MET A 98 -29.03 16.18 11.74
N GLU A 99 -28.45 17.23 11.14
CA GLU A 99 -28.95 18.60 11.29
C GLU A 99 -30.36 18.76 10.70
N ARG A 100 -30.60 18.23 9.49
CA ARG A 100 -31.93 18.24 8.86
C ARG A 100 -32.98 17.55 9.71
N VAL A 101 -32.64 16.37 10.27
CA VAL A 101 -33.52 15.61 11.16
C VAL A 101 -33.78 16.37 12.46
N ARG A 102 -32.74 17.00 13.05
CA ARG A 102 -32.88 17.82 14.25
C ARG A 102 -33.83 19.00 14.01
N LEU A 103 -33.65 19.71 12.90
CA LEU A 103 -34.51 20.82 12.51
C LEU A 103 -35.95 20.34 12.28
N ALA A 104 -36.16 19.23 11.57
CA ALA A 104 -37.48 18.66 11.35
C ALA A 104 -38.20 18.36 12.67
N ARG A 105 -37.50 17.72 13.62
CA ARG A 105 -38.06 17.42 14.96
C ARG A 105 -38.51 18.65 15.72
N GLN A 106 -37.82 19.79 15.57
CA GLN A 106 -38.21 21.04 16.22
C GLN A 106 -39.46 21.67 15.58
N LEU A 107 -39.76 21.34 14.33
CA LEU A 107 -40.90 21.89 13.58
C LEU A 107 -42.15 21.00 13.63
N ILE A 108 -42.01 19.73 14.03
CA ILE A 108 -43.14 18.81 14.21
C ILE A 108 -44.10 19.38 15.26
N GLY A 109 -45.38 19.46 14.89
CA GLY A 109 -46.45 20.04 15.73
C GLY A 109 -46.62 21.55 15.56
N LEU A 110 -45.69 22.24 14.89
CA LEU A 110 -45.80 23.66 14.54
C LEU A 110 -46.22 23.87 13.07
N LEU A 111 -45.75 22.99 12.19
CA LEU A 111 -45.95 23.08 10.74
C LEU A 111 -46.49 21.74 10.17
N ASP A 112 -47.08 21.80 8.98
CA ASP A 112 -47.46 20.61 8.22
C ASP A 112 -46.25 19.93 7.56
N ASP A 113 -46.40 18.65 7.21
CA ASP A 113 -45.29 17.80 6.76
C ASP A 113 -44.66 18.27 5.46
N LYS A 114 -45.47 18.84 4.56
CA LYS A 114 -44.99 19.40 3.30
C LYS A 114 -44.10 20.61 3.54
N THR A 115 -44.53 21.53 4.41
CA THR A 115 -43.72 22.71 4.78
C THR A 115 -42.42 22.30 5.49
N ILE A 116 -42.45 21.29 6.36
CA ILE A 116 -41.24 20.78 7.04
C ILE A 116 -40.27 20.15 6.03
N ALA A 117 -40.78 19.34 5.11
CA ALA A 117 -39.98 18.74 4.04
C ALA A 117 -39.27 19.80 3.19
N GLU A 118 -39.99 20.85 2.77
CA GLU A 118 -39.42 21.98 2.02
C GLU A 118 -38.33 22.72 2.79
N LYS A 119 -38.52 22.98 4.09
CA LYS A 119 -37.57 23.75 4.92
C LYS A 119 -36.33 22.96 5.32
N THR A 120 -36.46 21.65 5.50
CA THR A 120 -35.37 20.78 5.95
C THR A 120 -34.67 20.08 4.80
N GLY A 121 -35.27 20.04 3.62
CA GLY A 121 -34.78 19.26 2.49
C GLY A 121 -34.81 17.75 2.74
N LEU A 122 -35.69 17.29 3.64
CA LEU A 122 -36.01 15.87 3.84
C LEU A 122 -37.22 15.49 2.97
N PRO A 123 -37.29 14.24 2.48
CA PRO A 123 -38.51 13.72 1.87
C PRO A 123 -39.69 13.75 2.85
N GLU A 124 -40.89 14.05 2.37
CA GLU A 124 -42.11 14.04 3.21
C GLU A 124 -42.33 12.70 3.93
N GLU A 125 -41.98 11.58 3.28
CA GLU A 125 -42.03 10.25 3.89
C GLU A 125 -41.11 10.12 5.12
N GLU A 126 -39.90 10.69 5.06
CA GLU A 126 -38.97 10.69 6.18
C GLU A 126 -39.46 11.59 7.32
N VAL A 127 -40.07 12.74 6.99
CA VAL A 127 -40.73 13.61 7.98
C VAL A 127 -41.87 12.87 8.68
N SER A 128 -42.68 12.11 7.93
CA SER A 128 -43.78 11.31 8.49
C SER A 128 -43.27 10.22 9.44
N LYS A 129 -42.18 9.52 9.07
CA LYS A 129 -41.53 8.51 9.92
C LYS A 129 -41.03 9.09 11.25
N LEU A 130 -40.56 10.34 11.25
CA LEU A 130 -40.08 11.00 12.47
C LEU A 130 -41.17 11.26 13.52
N LYS A 131 -42.46 11.16 13.15
CA LYS A 131 -43.60 11.29 14.08
C LYS A 131 -44.02 9.98 14.74
N LEU A 132 -43.55 8.84 14.23
CA LEU A 132 -43.98 7.51 14.67
C LEU A 132 -43.19 6.98 15.89
N HIS A 133 -42.30 7.80 16.47
CA HIS A 133 -41.50 7.53 17.67
C HIS A 133 -41.54 8.75 18.60
#